data_AF-A0A940ZZJ6-F1
#
_entry.id   AF-A0A940ZZJ6-F1
#
_cell.length_a   1.000
_cell.length_b   1.000
_cell.length_c   1.000
_cell.angle_alpha   90.00
_cell.angle_beta   90.00
_cell.angle_gamma   90.00
#
_symmetry.space_group_name_H-M   'P 1'
#
loop_
_entity.id
_entity.type
_entity.pdbx_description
1 polymer ?
#
loop_
_entity_poly.entity_id
_entity_poly.type
_entity_poly.pdbx_seq_one_letter_code
_entity_poly.pdbx_strand_id
1 'polypeptide(L)'
;MLLVSCAFIVLILLGMPVAFSIGIAGTLFFLQYPELPFTIPIQLAVSQTQNFALLAVPLFILSGNVMNHAGITERLLRLSTVLTGHMRGGLAQVSIALATLMGGVSGSCIADAAMQT
;
A
#
# COMPACT_ATOMS: atom_id res chain seq x y z
N MET A 1 -3.09 -14.69 -27.52
CA MET A 1 -2.60 -13.38 -27.01
C MET A 1 -3.48 -12.21 -27.46
N LEU A 2 -3.72 -12.01 -28.77
CA LEU A 2 -4.59 -10.93 -29.27
C LEU A 2 -5.99 -10.90 -28.63
N LEU A 3 -6.65 -12.06 -28.51
CA LEU A 3 -8.00 -12.17 -27.92
C LEU A 3 -8.02 -11.72 -26.45
N VAL A 4 -6.98 -12.06 -25.68
CA VAL A 4 -6.80 -11.66 -24.27
C VAL A 4 -6.62 -10.15 -24.16
N SER A 5 -5.76 -9.57 -25.02
CA SER A 5 -5.53 -8.12 -25.04
C SER A 5 -6.79 -7.34 -25.44
N CYS A 6 -7.54 -7.80 -26.44
CA CYS A 6 -8.81 -7.19 -26.82
C CYS A 6 -9.84 -7.27 -25.68
N ALA A 7 -10.00 -8.43 -25.04
CA ALA A 7 -10.90 -8.58 -23.91
C ALA A 7 -10.53 -7.65 -22.75
N PHE A 8 -9.24 -7.56 -22.41
CA PHE A 8 -8.74 -6.65 -21.38
C PHE A 8 -9.06 -5.17 -21.68
N ILE A 9 -8.82 -4.72 -22.91
CA ILE A 9 -9.08 -3.33 -23.33
C ILE A 9 -10.59 -3.02 -23.27
N VAL A 10 -11.44 -3.93 -23.77
CA VAL A 10 -12.90 -3.75 -23.75
C VAL A 10 -13.42 -3.68 -22.32
N LEU A 11 -12.95 -4.55 -21.42
CA LEU A 11 -13.36 -4.56 -20.01
C LEU A 11 -12.95 -3.28 -19.27
N ILE A 12 -11.78 -2.72 -19.56
CA ILE A 12 -11.35 -1.43 -19.01
C ILE A 12 -12.22 -0.29 -19.55
N LEU A 13 -12.53 -0.28 -20.85
CA LEU A 13 -13.39 0.74 -21.46
C LEU A 13 -14.83 0.71 -20.92
N LEU A 14 -15.30 -0.46 -20.49
CA LEU A 14 -16.57 -0.64 -19.77
C LEU A 14 -16.53 -0.12 -18.33
N GLY A 15 -15.39 0.39 -17.85
CA GLY A 15 -15.25 0.94 -16.49
C GLY A 15 -15.04 -0.13 -15.41
N MET A 16 -14.70 -1.36 -15.78
CA MET A 16 -14.49 -2.43 -14.81
C MET A 16 -13.16 -2.24 -14.05
N PRO A 17 -13.11 -2.50 -12.73
CA PRO A 17 -11.86 -2.38 -11.97
C PRO A 17 -10.77 -3.27 -12.55
N VAL A 18 -9.55 -2.72 -12.64
CA VAL A 18 -8.40 -3.34 -13.35
C VAL A 18 -8.14 -4.77 -12.90
N ALA A 19 -8.27 -5.07 -11.60
CA ALA A 19 -8.07 -6.41 -11.05
C ALA A 19 -9.00 -7.45 -11.68
N PHE A 20 -10.28 -7.14 -11.85
CA PHE A 20 -11.25 -8.02 -12.50
C PHE A 20 -10.95 -8.13 -14.00
N SER A 21 -10.52 -7.05 -14.64
CA SER A 21 -10.20 -7.04 -16.07
C SER A 21 -9.04 -7.97 -16.38
N ILE A 22 -8.00 -7.95 -15.54
CA ILE A 22 -6.84 -8.86 -15.63
C ILE A 22 -7.30 -10.31 -15.38
N GLY A 23 -8.11 -10.55 -14.35
CA GLY A 23 -8.58 -11.89 -14.00
C GLY A 23 -9.37 -12.54 -15.13
N ILE A 24 -10.41 -11.86 -15.62
CA ILE A 24 -11.31 -12.38 -16.67
C ILE A 24 -10.55 -12.56 -18.00
N ALA A 25 -9.76 -11.55 -18.41
CA ALA A 25 -8.95 -11.66 -19.63
C ALA A 25 -7.90 -12.77 -19.52
N GLY A 26 -7.29 -12.94 -18.34
CA GLY A 26 -6.34 -14.02 -18.06
C GLY A 26 -6.98 -15.40 -18.13
N THR A 27 -8.17 -15.60 -17.54
CA THR A 27 -8.90 -16.87 -17.61
C THR A 27 -9.28 -17.25 -19.04
N LEU A 28 -9.60 -16.27 -19.90
CA LEU A 28 -9.85 -16.50 -21.33
C LEU A 28 -8.65 -17.11 -22.06
N PHE A 29 -7.41 -16.90 -21.59
CA PHE A 29 -6.24 -17.57 -22.14
C PHE A 29 -6.28 -19.08 -21.87
N PHE A 30 -6.57 -19.49 -20.63
CA PHE A 30 -6.62 -20.90 -20.26
C PHE A 30 -7.76 -21.65 -20.96
N LEU A 31 -8.87 -20.97 -21.25
CA LEU A 31 -9.96 -21.55 -22.05
C LEU A 31 -9.57 -21.88 -23.50
N GLN A 32 -8.54 -21.22 -24.05
CA GLN A 32 -8.03 -21.49 -25.40
C GLN A 32 -7.04 -22.67 -25.44
N TYR A 33 -6.52 -23.09 -24.30
CA TYR A 33 -5.50 -24.15 -24.19
C TYR A 33 -5.92 -25.18 -23.13
N PRO A 34 -6.77 -26.16 -23.49
CA PRO A 34 -7.31 -27.15 -22.57
C PRO A 34 -6.23 -28.05 -21.92
N GLU A 35 -5.06 -28.12 -22.55
CA GLU A 35 -3.87 -28.85 -22.06
C GLU A 35 -3.28 -28.23 -20.78
N LEU A 36 -3.62 -26.96 -20.48
CA LEU A 36 -3.14 -26.27 -19.29
C LEU A 36 -4.09 -26.51 -18.11
N PRO A 37 -3.56 -26.92 -16.93
CA PRO A 37 -4.39 -27.06 -15.74
C PRO A 37 -5.09 -25.75 -15.35
N PHE A 38 -6.43 -25.81 -15.23
CA PHE A 38 -7.24 -24.67 -14.75
C PHE A 38 -6.97 -24.27 -13.29
N THR A 39 -6.15 -25.03 -12.57
CA THR A 39 -5.71 -24.71 -11.20
C THR A 39 -4.70 -23.57 -11.16
N ILE A 40 -3.94 -23.34 -12.23
CA ILE A 40 -2.88 -22.31 -12.31
C ILE A 40 -3.39 -20.88 -12.01
N PRO A 41 -4.46 -20.37 -12.66
CA PRO A 41 -4.92 -19.00 -12.40
C PRO A 41 -5.40 -18.80 -10.95
N ILE A 42 -6.00 -19.83 -10.34
CA ILE A 42 -6.44 -19.80 -8.93
C ILE A 42 -5.21 -19.80 -8.01
N GLN A 43 -4.24 -20.67 -8.29
CA GLN A 43 -3.03 -20.78 -7.47
C GLN A 43 -2.18 -19.51 -7.53
N LEU A 44 -2.06 -18.88 -8.70
CA LEU A 44 -1.37 -17.59 -8.84
C LEU A 44 -2.03 -16.49 -7.99
N ALA A 45 -3.36 -16.41 -8.00
CA ALA A 45 -4.08 -15.44 -7.16
C ALA A 45 -3.85 -15.70 -5.67
N VAL A 46 -3.90 -16.97 -5.23
CA VAL A 46 -3.65 -17.35 -3.83
C VAL A 46 -2.20 -17.07 -3.42
N SER A 47 -1.21 -17.41 -4.24
CA SER A 47 0.20 -17.16 -3.94
C SER A 47 0.52 -15.68 -3.74
N GLN A 48 -0.17 -14.77 -4.43
CA GLN A 48 -0.01 -13.33 -4.19
C GLN A 48 -0.52 -12.90 -2.81
N THR A 49 -1.55 -13.55 -2.27
CA THR A 49 -2.05 -13.25 -0.91
C THR A 49 -1.08 -13.70 0.18
N GLN A 50 -0.21 -14.67 -0.12
CA GLN A 50 0.83 -15.16 0.79
C GLN A 50 2.11 -14.31 0.79
N ASN A 51 2.08 -13.14 0.17
CA ASN A 51 3.23 -12.26 0.07
C ASN A 51 3.63 -11.72 1.46
N PHE A 52 4.87 -12.00 1.89
CA PHE A 52 5.44 -11.52 3.15
C PHE A 52 5.37 -9.99 3.28
N ALA A 53 5.44 -9.26 2.17
CA ALA A 53 5.29 -7.80 2.17
C ALA A 53 3.90 -7.35 2.67
N LEU A 54 2.85 -8.16 2.50
CA LEU A 54 1.51 -7.84 3.01
C LEU A 54 1.45 -7.92 4.55
N LEU A 55 2.33 -8.70 5.20
CA LEU A 55 2.47 -8.70 6.66
C LEU A 55 3.07 -7.39 7.19
N ALA A 56 3.78 -6.64 6.35
CA ALA A 56 4.32 -5.35 6.76
C ALA A 56 3.21 -4.36 7.12
N VAL A 57 2.06 -4.40 6.42
CA VAL A 57 0.92 -3.50 6.67
C VAL A 57 0.39 -3.60 8.10
N PRO A 58 -0.07 -4.76 8.61
CA PRO A 58 -0.55 -4.87 9.99
C PRO A 58 0.54 -4.62 11.04
N LEU A 59 1.79 -5.02 10.76
CA LEU A 59 2.90 -4.77 11.68
C LEU A 59 3.23 -3.27 11.79
N PHE A 60 3.16 -2.52 10.70
CA PHE A 60 3.32 -1.07 10.71
C PHE A 60 2.17 -0.36 11.42
N ILE A 61 0.92 -0.81 11.23
CA ILE A 61 -0.24 -0.30 11.98
C ILE A 61 -0.07 -0.56 13.48
N LEU A 62 0.39 -1.76 13.85
CA LEU A 62 0.66 -2.10 15.25
C LEU A 62 1.78 -1.23 15.84
N SER A 63 2.89 -1.06 15.11
CA SER A 63 3.98 -0.17 15.49
C SER A 63 3.50 1.27 15.70
N GLY A 64 2.65 1.78 14.81
CA GLY A 64 2.05 3.11 14.93
C GLY A 64 1.20 3.27 16.19
N ASN A 65 0.33 2.30 16.47
CA ASN A 65 -0.47 2.30 17.70
C ASN A 65 0.41 2.23 18.96
N VAL A 66 1.46 1.42 18.95
CA VAL A 66 2.41 1.34 20.06
C VAL A 66 3.13 2.68 20.26
N MET A 67 3.58 3.34 19.19
CA MET A 67 4.25 4.64 19.26
C MET A 67 3.34 5.74 19.80
N ASN A 68 2.07 5.75 19.38
CA ASN A 68 1.05 6.66 19.89
C ASN A 68 0.78 6.41 21.38
N HIS A 69 0.55 5.16 21.80
CA HIS A 69 0.30 4.82 23.20
C HIS A 69 1.51 4.97 24.12
N ALA A 70 2.73 4.75 23.62
CA ALA A 70 3.97 4.97 24.36
C ALA A 70 4.35 6.46 24.49
N GLY A 71 3.60 7.37 23.84
CA GLY A 71 3.87 8.80 23.83
C GLY A 71 5.11 9.20 23.02
N ILE A 72 5.61 8.31 22.14
CA ILE A 72 6.76 8.58 21.28
C ILE A 72 6.40 9.66 20.26
N THR A 73 5.21 9.56 19.66
CA THR A 73 4.68 10.54 18.69
C THR A 73 4.63 11.94 19.30
N GLU A 74 4.11 12.07 20.53
CA GLU A 74 4.01 13.37 21.22
C GLU A 74 5.39 13.97 21.53
N ARG A 75 6.35 13.14 21.95
CA ARG A 75 7.73 13.58 22.19
C ARG A 75 8.39 14.09 20.91
N LEU A 76 8.15 13.42 19.78
CA LEU A 76 8.70 13.82 18.48
C LEU A 76 8.01 15.06 17.91
N LEU A 77 6.71 15.23 18.16
CA LEU A 77 5.98 16.46 17.83
C LEU A 77 6.54 17.65 18.62
N ARG A 78 6.76 17.49 19.93
CA ARG A 78 7.37 18.54 20.76
C ARG A 78 8.77 18.90 20.30
N LEU A 79 9.60 17.90 19.96
CA LEU A 79 10.94 18.12 19.41
C LEU A 79 10.88 18.93 18.11
N SER A 80 10.04 18.50 17.16
CA SER A 80 9.84 19.17 15.87
C SER A 80 9.38 20.63 16.06
N THR A 81 8.48 20.85 17.02
CA THR A 81 7.98 22.18 17.40
C THR A 81 9.08 23.07 17.95
N VAL A 82 9.97 22.56 18.81
CA VAL A 82 11.09 23.34 19.34
C VAL A 82 12.11 23.68 18.25
N LEU A 83 12.37 22.75 17.32
CA LEU A 83 13.36 22.94 16.25
C LEU A 83 12.92 23.91 15.16
N THR A 84 11.63 23.92 14.81
CA THR A 84 11.15 24.60 13.60
C THR A 84 9.94 25.52 13.83
N GLY A 85 9.30 25.47 15.00
CA GLY A 85 8.08 26.22 15.28
C GLY A 85 8.26 27.74 15.29
N HIS A 86 9.48 28.23 15.51
CA HIS A 86 9.81 29.67 15.46
C HIS A 86 10.07 30.20 14.03
N MET A 87 10.07 29.32 13.01
CA MET A 87 10.26 29.73 11.61
C MET A 87 8.96 30.28 11.01
N ARG A 88 9.07 31.07 9.94
CA ARG A 88 7.90 31.54 9.18
C ARG A 88 7.16 30.36 8.57
N GLY A 89 5.84 30.29 8.78
CA GLY A 89 5.05 29.10 8.45
C GLY A 89 5.27 27.94 9.42
N GLY A 90 5.55 28.24 10.69
CA GLY A 90 5.99 27.27 11.72
C GLY A 90 5.19 25.97 11.75
N LEU A 91 3.86 26.00 11.63
CA LEU A 91 3.05 24.78 11.57
C LEU A 91 3.44 23.85 10.40
N ALA A 92 3.63 24.42 9.19
CA ALA A 92 4.04 23.64 8.03
C ALA A 92 5.46 23.07 8.20
N GLN A 93 6.37 23.84 8.78
CA GLN A 93 7.74 23.39 9.06
C GLN A 93 7.75 22.27 10.10
N VAL A 94 6.95 22.39 11.15
CA VAL A 94 6.78 21.36 12.18
C VAL A 94 6.20 20.07 11.59
N SER A 95 5.20 20.16 10.71
CA SER A 95 4.65 18.98 10.03
C SER A 95 5.68 18.28 9.15
N ILE A 96 6.50 19.02 8.39
CA ILE A 96 7.54 18.44 7.55
C ILE A 96 8.62 17.77 8.42
N ALA A 97 9.09 18.47 9.46
CA ALA A 97 10.10 17.94 10.38
C ALA A 97 9.60 16.69 11.11
N LEU A 98 8.35 16.70 11.58
CA LEU A 98 7.70 15.56 12.21
C LEU A 98 7.60 14.37 11.26
N ALA A 99 7.13 14.58 10.03
CA ALA A 99 7.04 13.52 9.01
C ALA A 99 8.43 12.94 8.68
N THR A 100 9.47 13.78 8.58
CA THR A 100 10.84 13.27 8.37
C THR A 100 11.36 12.42 9.53
N LEU A 101 11.06 12.79 10.78
CA LEU A 101 11.48 12.03 11.96
C LEU A 101 10.67 10.73 12.11
N MET A 102 9.36 10.79 11.92
CA MET A 102 8.46 9.63 11.94
C MET A 102 8.83 8.64 10.82
N GLY A 103 9.06 9.13 9.61
CA GLY A 103 9.53 8.32 8.48
C GLY A 103 10.88 7.65 8.74
N GLY A 104 11.79 8.30 9.48
CA GLY A 104 13.06 7.70 9.91
C GLY A 104 12.90 6.59 10.95
N VAL A 105 12.02 6.76 11.93
CA VAL A 105 11.74 5.75 12.96
C VAL A 105 10.99 4.54 12.38
N SER A 106 10.09 4.79 11.41
CA SER A 106 9.24 3.75 10.85
C SER A 106 9.82 3.06 9.60
N GLY A 107 10.79 3.69 8.92
CA GLY A 107 11.43 3.16 7.71
C GLY A 107 10.48 2.98 6.51
N SER A 108 9.24 3.48 6.62
CA SER A 108 8.16 3.26 5.66
C SER A 108 7.19 4.45 5.67
N CYS A 109 6.91 5.00 4.49
CA CYS A 109 5.91 6.05 4.30
C CYS A 109 4.48 5.58 4.64
N ILE A 110 4.21 4.27 4.51
CA ILE A 110 2.91 3.67 4.84
C ILE A 110 2.67 3.70 6.35
N ALA A 111 3.73 3.58 7.13
CA ALA A 111 3.64 3.54 8.58
C ALA A 111 3.40 4.93 9.20
N ASP A 112 3.94 5.98 8.59
CA ASP A 112 3.66 7.38 8.97
C ASP A 112 2.17 7.74 8.75
N ALA A 113 1.59 7.28 7.63
CA ALA A 113 0.15 7.43 7.35
C ALA A 113 -0.76 6.67 8.33
N ALA A 114 -0.29 5.53 8.86
CA ALA A 114 -1.03 4.76 9.86
C ALA A 114 -0.98 5.38 11.27
N MET A 115 0.02 6.22 11.56
CA MET A 115 0.20 6.89 12.86
C MET A 115 -0.68 8.14 13.03
N GLN A 116 -1.06 8.79 11.92
CA GLN A 116 -1.89 9.99 11.90
C GLN A 116 -3.39 9.69 12.07
N THR A 117 -3.74 8.95 13.12
CA THR A 117 -5.12 8.76 13.61
C THR A 117 -5.30 9.48 14.94
#